data_AF-A0A2S9YB13-F1
#
_entry.id   AF-A0A2S9YB13-F1
#
_cell.length_a   1.000
_cell.length_b   1.000
_cell.length_c   1.000
_cell.angle_alpha   90.00
_cell.angle_beta   90.00
_cell.angle_gamma   90.00
#
_symmetry.space_group_name_H-M   'P 1'
#
loop_
_entity.id
_entity.type
_entity.pdbx_description
1 polymer ?
#
loop_
_entity_poly.entity_id
_entity_poly.type
_entity_poly.pdbx_seq_one_letter_code
_entity_poly.pdbx_strand_id
1 'polypeptide(L)'
;MADPSTDGASGGATFHEVVFGDAGSEQIRYDFQQFRELSLRNRVRLLMSMPSVFLSASGEEIPRDAAMRFRQHAPKVASPTSTPSEPEDRVTRLIRLLLESTLEHELRGCVRLAEQLVIEEPEPRAALASGLLRTAKLLEDDHGSTPLSWAAIRRFGSLVPTHRLAELAHFLEPGMEAETMQAALQTIWHALSVDQDFGLAILAVRTRQLLNKYLDVDWLCTPVARALTTDLLLAHSVLTPSGDEAGLRAIYNRAQGLADAIPLDLARAEIAEALSYARANARPIAARLQLIAGLAQVDA
;
A
#
# COMPACT_ATOMS: atom_id res chain seq x y z
N MET A 1 -19.37 41.61 52.76
CA MET A 1 -19.72 40.47 51.87
C MET A 1 -18.68 40.46 50.77
N ALA A 2 -17.75 39.52 50.87
CA ALA A 2 -16.71 39.29 49.87
C ALA A 2 -17.17 38.11 49.01
N ASP A 3 -17.16 38.30 47.70
CA ASP A 3 -17.45 37.25 46.73
C ASP A 3 -16.10 36.75 46.15
N PRO A 4 -15.86 35.43 46.11
CA PRO A 4 -14.64 34.85 45.59
C PRO A 4 -14.85 34.41 44.12
N SER A 5 -14.07 34.95 43.20
CA SER A 5 -13.92 34.35 41.86
C SER A 5 -12.44 34.18 41.56
N THR A 6 -11.91 33.07 42.06
CA THR A 6 -10.81 32.32 41.45
C THR A 6 -11.17 31.98 40.01
N ASP A 7 -10.43 32.52 39.04
CA ASP A 7 -10.18 31.83 37.78
C ASP A 7 -8.68 31.87 37.53
N GLY A 8 -8.05 30.79 38.00
CA GLY A 8 -6.64 30.51 37.82
C GLY A 8 -6.33 30.08 36.40
N ALA A 9 -5.07 30.29 36.04
CA ALA A 9 -4.45 29.86 34.81
C ALA A 9 -4.72 28.37 34.51
N SER A 10 -5.50 28.08 33.46
CA SER A 10 -5.56 26.74 32.86
C SER A 10 -4.73 26.73 31.57
N GLY A 11 -3.41 26.62 31.72
CA GLY A 11 -2.54 26.13 30.65
C GLY A 11 -3.01 24.71 30.30
N GLY A 12 -3.56 24.53 29.10
CA GLY A 12 -4.25 23.31 28.70
C GLY A 12 -3.36 22.08 28.84
N ALA A 13 -3.75 21.16 29.73
CA ALA A 13 -2.97 19.99 30.09
C ALA A 13 -2.86 19.01 28.91
N THR A 14 -1.71 18.99 28.25
CA THR A 14 -1.16 17.79 27.59
C THR A 14 -0.42 16.96 28.64
N PHE A 15 -0.48 15.63 28.56
CA PHE A 15 0.30 14.78 29.48
C PHE A 15 1.80 14.97 29.24
N HIS A 16 2.61 14.78 30.30
CA HIS A 16 4.06 14.87 30.22
C HIS A 16 4.69 13.48 30.02
N GLU A 17 4.16 12.48 30.71
CA GLU A 17 4.63 11.09 30.68
C GLU A 17 3.43 10.15 30.58
N VAL A 18 3.60 9.02 29.87
CA VAL A 18 2.67 7.89 29.88
C VAL A 18 3.43 6.63 30.27
N VAL A 19 2.86 5.89 31.22
CA VAL A 19 3.42 4.65 31.77
C VAL A 19 2.51 3.49 31.39
N PHE A 20 3.08 2.44 30.81
CA PHE A 20 2.39 1.20 30.43
C PHE A 20 2.83 0.04 31.32
N GLY A 21 1.87 -0.77 31.75
CA GLY A 21 2.10 -1.96 32.59
C GLY A 21 1.64 -1.79 34.04
N ASP A 22 1.54 -2.91 34.77
CA ASP A 22 1.04 -2.93 36.15
C ASP A 22 2.13 -2.52 37.15
N ALA A 23 1.70 -1.96 38.28
CA ALA A 23 2.57 -1.69 39.42
C ALA A 23 3.15 -3.01 39.97
N GLY A 24 4.41 -3.31 39.64
CA GLY A 24 5.10 -4.55 40.01
C GLY A 24 5.64 -5.38 38.84
N SER A 25 5.36 -4.97 37.61
CA SER A 25 5.94 -5.54 36.37
C SER A 25 6.94 -4.57 35.73
N GLU A 26 7.65 -5.01 34.69
CA GLU A 26 8.52 -4.14 33.90
C GLU A 26 7.68 -3.06 33.21
N GLN A 27 7.81 -1.81 33.66
CA GLN A 27 7.04 -0.68 33.14
C GLN A 27 7.73 -0.03 31.95
N ILE A 28 6.96 0.26 30.91
CA ILE A 28 7.44 1.01 29.74
C ILE A 28 6.97 2.46 29.89
N ARG A 29 7.91 3.40 29.79
CA ARG A 29 7.66 4.83 29.98
C ARG A 29 7.98 5.58 28.71
N TYR A 30 7.10 6.49 28.33
CA TYR A 30 7.33 7.42 27.23
C TYR A 30 7.00 8.82 27.70
N ASP A 31 7.89 9.77 27.43
CA ASP A 31 7.49 11.18 27.47
C ASP A 31 6.51 11.49 26.31
N PHE A 32 5.88 12.67 26.37
CA PHE A 32 4.92 13.11 25.35
C PHE A 32 5.48 13.05 23.92
N GLN A 33 6.74 13.46 23.73
CA GLN A 33 7.36 13.52 22.41
C GLN A 33 7.69 12.12 21.90
N GLN A 34 8.33 11.29 22.72
CA GLN A 34 8.64 9.90 22.43
C GLN A 34 7.37 9.10 22.11
N PHE A 35 6.30 9.30 22.90
CA PHE A 35 5.03 8.63 22.63
C PHE A 35 4.42 9.07 21.30
N ARG A 36 4.53 10.35 20.94
CA ARG A 36 4.03 10.87 19.65
C ARG A 36 4.84 10.39 18.45
N GLU A 37 6.13 10.16 18.62
CA GLU A 37 7.02 9.65 17.58
C GLU A 37 6.76 8.17 17.24
N LEU A 38 6.07 7.42 18.11
CA LEU A 38 5.59 6.08 17.80
C LEU A 38 4.56 6.11 16.66
N SER A 39 4.64 5.11 15.76
CA SER A 39 3.60 4.88 14.75
C SER A 39 2.22 4.76 15.39
N LEU A 40 1.16 5.17 14.67
CA LEU A 40 -0.20 5.12 15.21
C LEU A 40 -0.57 3.69 15.65
N ARG A 41 -0.13 2.68 14.88
CA ARG A 41 -0.29 1.26 15.22
C ARG A 41 0.34 0.90 16.55
N ASN A 42 1.59 1.33 16.81
CA ASN A 42 2.27 1.03 18.07
C ASN A 42 1.62 1.75 19.25
N ARG A 43 1.19 3.01 19.08
CA ARG A 43 0.44 3.74 20.12
C ARG A 43 -0.88 3.05 20.46
N VAL A 44 -1.69 2.72 19.45
CA VAL A 44 -2.98 2.05 19.66
C VAL A 44 -2.77 0.67 20.26
N ARG A 45 -1.78 -0.10 19.77
CA ARG A 45 -1.44 -1.40 20.34
C ARG A 45 -1.11 -1.28 21.81
N LEU A 46 -0.18 -0.40 22.21
CA LEU A 46 0.18 -0.18 23.61
C LEU A 46 -1.03 0.22 24.47
N LEU A 47 -1.84 1.16 23.98
CA LEU A 47 -3.04 1.66 24.68
C LEU A 47 -4.17 0.64 24.82
N MET A 48 -4.14 -0.44 24.04
CA MET A 48 -5.14 -1.52 24.05
C MET A 48 -4.61 -2.80 24.69
N SER A 49 -3.30 -3.05 24.63
CA SER A 49 -2.68 -4.28 25.13
C SER A 49 -2.22 -4.18 26.58
N MET A 50 -2.03 -2.97 27.11
CA MET A 50 -1.51 -2.76 28.45
C MET A 50 -2.32 -1.68 29.18
N PRO A 51 -2.48 -1.80 30.51
CA PRO A 51 -2.96 -0.70 31.33
C PRO A 51 -2.01 0.49 31.19
N SER A 52 -2.57 1.69 31.13
CA SER A 52 -1.82 2.93 30.91
C SER A 52 -2.24 4.00 31.90
N VAL A 53 -1.26 4.72 32.42
CA VAL A 53 -1.42 5.87 33.32
C VAL A 53 -0.76 7.07 32.68
N PHE A 54 -1.50 8.17 32.54
CA PHE A 54 -0.99 9.43 32.00
C PHE A 54 -0.67 10.37 33.15
N LEU A 55 0.52 10.96 33.16
CA LEU A 55 0.98 11.83 34.24
C LEU A 55 1.21 13.25 33.71
N SER A 56 0.83 14.23 34.52
CA SER A 56 1.15 15.64 34.30
C SER A 56 2.61 15.95 34.64
N ALA A 57 3.06 17.18 34.36
CA ALA A 57 4.39 17.62 34.77
C ALA A 57 4.60 17.63 36.29
N SER A 58 3.52 17.70 37.09
CA SER A 58 3.57 17.58 38.56
C SER A 58 3.52 16.13 39.04
N GLY A 59 3.43 15.13 38.14
CA GLY A 59 3.32 13.72 38.48
C GLY A 59 1.91 13.28 38.89
N GLU A 60 0.90 14.14 38.70
CA GLU A 60 -0.50 13.80 38.97
C GLU A 60 -1.11 13.02 37.81
N GLU A 61 -1.94 12.03 38.13
CA GLU A 61 -2.64 11.23 37.12
C GLU A 61 -3.71 12.05 36.39
N ILE A 62 -3.64 12.03 35.06
CA ILE A 62 -4.58 12.66 34.15
C ILE A 62 -5.51 11.58 33.58
N PRO A 63 -6.84 11.79 33.60
CA PRO A 63 -7.77 10.90 32.92
C PRO A 63 -7.40 10.73 31.43
N ARG A 64 -7.45 9.49 30.94
CA ARG A 64 -7.06 9.13 29.56
C ARG A 64 -7.79 9.95 28.50
N ASP A 65 -9.07 10.24 28.70
CA ASP A 65 -9.87 11.04 27.78
C ASP A 65 -9.40 12.51 27.73
N ALA A 66 -8.93 13.06 28.86
CA ALA A 66 -8.33 14.38 28.92
C ALA A 66 -6.93 14.39 28.27
N ALA A 67 -6.11 13.37 28.52
CA ALA A 67 -4.78 13.22 27.94
C ALA A 67 -4.80 13.07 26.40
N MET A 68 -5.85 12.44 25.86
CA MET A 68 -5.99 12.15 24.42
C MET A 68 -6.79 13.20 23.64
N ARG A 69 -7.17 14.33 24.26
CA ARG A 69 -7.78 15.47 23.54
C ARG A 69 -6.72 16.17 22.70
N PHE A 70 -6.61 15.77 21.44
CA PHE A 70 -5.90 16.53 20.42
C PHE A 70 -6.63 17.87 20.19
N ARG A 71 -6.27 18.92 20.94
CA ARG A 71 -6.71 20.26 20.58
C ARG A 71 -6.07 20.61 19.24
N GLN A 72 -6.91 20.88 18.24
CA GLN A 72 -6.53 21.62 17.05
C GLN A 72 -6.07 23.02 17.50
N HIS A 73 -4.82 23.16 17.91
CA HIS A 73 -4.16 24.45 18.00
C HIS A 73 -3.32 24.59 16.75
N ALA A 74 -3.95 25.10 15.70
CA ALA A 74 -3.21 25.83 14.67
C ALA A 74 -2.55 27.04 15.36
N PRO A 75 -1.22 27.16 15.39
CA PRO A 75 -0.63 28.44 15.67
C PRO A 75 -0.94 29.32 14.45
N LYS A 76 -1.74 30.36 14.66
CA LYS A 76 -1.89 31.47 13.72
C LYS A 76 -0.56 32.23 13.70
N VAL A 77 0.44 31.68 13.02
CA VAL A 77 1.69 32.38 12.73
C VAL A 77 1.32 33.51 11.79
N ALA A 78 1.57 34.73 12.23
CA ALA A 78 1.45 35.92 11.40
C ALA A 78 2.31 35.71 10.15
N SER A 79 1.67 35.69 8.99
CA SER A 79 2.36 35.62 7.70
C SER A 79 3.26 36.84 7.55
N PRO A 80 4.58 36.69 7.33
CA PRO A 80 5.33 37.77 6.75
C PRO A 80 4.80 37.99 5.33
N THR A 81 4.53 39.24 5.00
CA THR A 81 4.30 39.71 3.63
C THR A 81 5.41 39.21 2.72
N SER A 82 5.15 38.13 1.99
CA SER A 82 5.92 37.74 0.81
C SER A 82 5.09 38.12 -0.42
N THR A 83 5.77 38.87 -1.28
CA THR A 83 5.45 39.14 -2.68
C THR A 83 4.75 37.98 -3.40
N PRO A 84 3.83 38.25 -4.35
CA PRO A 84 3.06 37.21 -5.02
C PRO A 84 4.00 36.33 -5.84
N SER A 85 4.39 35.18 -5.29
CA SER A 85 4.94 34.08 -6.06
C SER A 85 3.87 33.62 -7.04
N GLU A 86 4.26 33.38 -8.29
CA GLU A 86 3.40 32.87 -9.35
C GLU A 86 2.50 31.72 -8.84
N PRO A 87 1.27 31.59 -9.36
CA PRO A 87 0.37 30.52 -8.94
C PRO A 87 1.03 29.17 -9.27
N GLU A 88 1.54 28.50 -8.23
CA GLU A 88 2.14 27.18 -8.34
C GLU A 88 1.18 26.24 -9.05
N ASP A 89 1.66 25.60 -10.11
CA ASP A 89 0.86 24.66 -10.87
C ASP A 89 0.33 23.54 -9.96
N ARG A 90 -0.93 23.15 -10.18
CA ARG A 90 -1.64 22.19 -9.33
C ARG A 90 -0.93 20.83 -9.32
N VAL A 91 -0.32 20.44 -10.44
CA VAL A 91 0.42 19.18 -10.56
C VAL A 91 1.72 19.27 -9.75
N THR A 92 2.47 20.37 -9.88
CA THR A 92 3.68 20.61 -9.08
C THR A 92 3.39 20.56 -7.58
N ARG A 93 2.32 21.23 -7.14
CA ARG A 93 1.92 21.22 -5.73
C ARG A 93 1.55 19.82 -5.23
N LEU A 94 0.81 19.05 -6.03
CA LEU A 94 0.45 17.66 -5.71
C LEU A 94 1.69 16.78 -5.56
N ILE A 95 2.60 16.84 -6.53
CA ILE A 95 3.84 16.06 -6.53
C ILE A 95 4.65 16.38 -5.28
N ARG A 96 4.81 17.66 -4.96
CA ARG A 96 5.51 18.09 -3.74
C ARG A 96 4.86 17.49 -2.48
N LEU A 97 3.53 17.57 -2.35
CA LEU A 97 2.84 17.00 -1.19
C LEU A 97 3.02 15.48 -1.06
N LEU A 98 2.97 14.73 -2.16
CA LEU A 98 3.23 13.28 -2.14
C LEU A 98 4.68 12.93 -1.75
N LEU A 99 5.63 13.78 -2.11
CA LEU A 99 7.05 13.57 -1.81
C LEU A 99 7.43 14.00 -0.39
N GLU A 100 6.79 15.04 0.15
CA GLU A 100 7.20 15.67 1.40
C GLU A 100 6.28 15.35 2.58
N SER A 101 4.97 15.14 2.36
CA SER A 101 4.04 14.90 3.45
C SER A 101 4.20 13.50 4.05
N THR A 102 3.94 13.42 5.35
CA THR A 102 3.78 12.19 6.14
C THR A 102 2.39 12.10 6.76
N LEU A 103 1.52 13.07 6.50
CA LEU A 103 0.19 13.16 7.10
C LEU A 103 -0.82 12.38 6.25
N GLU A 104 -1.37 11.29 6.80
CA GLU A 104 -2.29 10.38 6.08
C GLU A 104 -3.46 11.11 5.39
N HIS A 105 -4.06 12.10 6.06
CA HIS A 105 -5.20 12.85 5.52
C HIS A 105 -4.83 13.72 4.31
N GLU A 106 -3.61 14.25 4.27
CA GLU A 106 -3.09 14.99 3.12
C GLU A 106 -2.79 14.04 1.97
N LEU A 107 -2.12 12.93 2.26
CA LEU A 107 -1.80 11.88 1.29
C LEU A 107 -3.06 11.28 0.67
N ARG A 108 -4.13 11.10 1.46
CA ARG A 108 -5.44 10.65 0.98
C ARG A 108 -6.03 11.57 -0.07
N GLY A 109 -5.99 12.88 0.17
CA GLY A 109 -6.42 13.87 -0.83
C GLY A 109 -5.56 13.81 -2.08
N CYS A 110 -4.25 13.64 -1.92
CA CYS A 110 -3.30 13.60 -3.02
C CYS A 110 -3.49 12.38 -3.94
N VAL A 111 -3.61 11.17 -3.40
CA VAL A 111 -3.81 9.96 -4.22
C VAL A 111 -5.11 10.05 -5.03
N ARG A 112 -6.21 10.51 -4.42
CA ARG A 112 -7.49 10.71 -5.12
C ARG A 112 -7.39 11.71 -6.26
N LEU A 113 -6.66 12.81 -6.06
CA LEU A 113 -6.41 13.77 -7.13
C LEU A 113 -5.53 13.16 -8.23
N ALA A 114 -4.50 12.39 -7.86
CA ALA A 114 -3.62 11.74 -8.82
C ALA A 114 -4.35 10.79 -9.79
N GLU A 115 -5.40 10.11 -9.33
CA GLU A 115 -6.26 9.25 -10.17
C GLU A 115 -6.99 10.01 -11.28
N GLN A 116 -7.26 11.31 -11.08
CA GLN A 116 -8.03 12.14 -12.00
C GLN A 116 -7.16 12.93 -12.99
N LEU A 117 -5.86 13.03 -12.74
CA LEU A 117 -4.96 13.82 -13.56
C LEU A 117 -4.55 13.08 -14.84
N VAL A 118 -4.47 13.80 -15.95
CA VAL A 118 -3.80 13.34 -17.16
C VAL A 118 -2.51 14.12 -17.28
N ILE A 119 -1.38 13.41 -17.25
CA ILE A 119 -0.04 14.01 -17.36
C ILE A 119 0.65 13.39 -18.56
N GLU A 120 0.82 14.19 -19.60
CA GLU A 120 1.49 13.80 -20.84
C GLU A 120 3.01 14.00 -20.73
N GLU A 121 3.43 15.02 -19.97
CA GLU A 121 4.84 15.38 -19.82
C GLU A 121 5.63 14.31 -19.05
N PRO A 122 6.76 13.81 -19.60
CA PRO A 122 7.50 12.69 -19.00
C PRO A 122 8.03 12.96 -17.59
N GLU A 123 8.55 14.16 -17.34
CA GLU A 123 9.21 14.51 -16.08
C GLU A 123 8.19 14.64 -14.90
N PRO A 124 7.10 15.42 -15.00
CA PRO A 124 6.06 15.45 -13.97
C PRO A 124 5.40 14.08 -13.78
N ARG A 125 5.23 13.30 -14.85
CA ARG A 125 4.67 11.94 -14.78
C ARG A 125 5.57 11.01 -13.98
N ALA A 126 6.87 11.05 -14.21
CA ALA A 126 7.85 10.26 -13.46
C ALA A 126 7.92 10.68 -11.98
N ALA A 127 7.87 11.98 -11.71
CA ALA A 127 7.87 12.51 -10.34
C ALA A 127 6.59 12.14 -9.57
N LEU A 128 5.41 12.23 -10.21
CA LEU A 128 4.15 11.78 -9.63
C LEU A 128 4.20 10.29 -9.30
N ALA A 129 4.71 9.46 -10.21
CA ALA A 129 4.85 8.03 -9.97
C ALA A 129 5.75 7.75 -8.75
N SER A 130 6.90 8.42 -8.64
CA SER A 130 7.79 8.28 -7.48
C SER A 130 7.13 8.71 -6.17
N GLY A 131 6.35 9.80 -6.19
CA GLY A 131 5.55 10.25 -5.04
C GLY A 131 4.48 9.24 -4.61
N LEU A 132 3.78 8.63 -5.58
CA LEU A 132 2.78 7.60 -5.31
C LEU A 132 3.41 6.32 -4.74
N LEU A 133 4.54 5.87 -5.30
CA LEU A 133 5.24 4.70 -4.78
C LEU A 133 5.73 4.92 -3.34
N ARG A 134 6.32 6.08 -3.06
CA ARG A 134 6.72 6.47 -1.70
C ARG A 134 5.51 6.45 -0.76
N THR A 135 4.41 7.06 -1.19
CA THR A 135 3.17 7.13 -0.40
C THR A 135 2.62 5.74 -0.10
N ALA A 136 2.59 4.84 -1.09
CA ALA A 136 2.16 3.46 -0.90
C ALA A 136 3.01 2.73 0.15
N LYS A 137 4.34 2.88 0.09
CA LYS A 137 5.27 2.28 1.08
C LYS A 137 5.03 2.83 2.49
N LEU A 138 4.96 4.15 2.61
CA LEU A 138 4.73 4.81 3.90
C LEU A 138 3.41 4.35 4.54
N LEU A 139 2.33 4.28 3.75
CA LEU A 139 1.02 3.84 4.25
C LEU A 139 1.04 2.38 4.69
N GLU A 140 1.73 1.52 3.93
CA GLU A 140 1.88 0.11 4.29
C GLU A 140 2.66 -0.06 5.60
N ASP A 141 3.75 0.70 5.77
CA ASP A 141 4.59 0.65 6.98
C ASP A 141 3.86 1.17 8.22
N ASP A 142 3.10 2.27 8.09
CA ASP A 142 2.46 2.94 9.24
C ASP A 142 1.10 2.34 9.63
N HIS A 143 0.34 1.87 8.63
CA HIS A 143 -1.08 1.51 8.79
C HIS A 143 -1.40 0.08 8.34
N GLY A 144 -0.46 -0.63 7.71
CA GLY A 144 -0.74 -1.89 7.04
C GLY A 144 -1.51 -1.69 5.74
N SER A 145 -2.17 -2.75 5.28
CA SER A 145 -2.91 -2.75 4.02
C SER A 145 -4.08 -1.78 4.07
N THR A 146 -4.05 -0.77 3.21
CA THR A 146 -5.14 0.20 3.12
C THR A 146 -5.62 0.35 1.68
N PRO A 147 -6.93 0.59 1.46
CA PRO A 147 -7.42 0.91 0.12
C PRO A 147 -6.68 2.07 -0.56
N LEU A 148 -6.10 2.97 0.26
CA LEU A 148 -5.30 4.09 -0.20
C LEU A 148 -3.92 3.64 -0.73
N SER A 149 -3.22 2.72 -0.05
CA SER A 149 -1.95 2.16 -0.56
C SER A 149 -2.19 1.41 -1.87
N TRP A 150 -3.30 0.66 -1.98
CA TRP A 150 -3.64 -0.08 -3.21
C TRP A 150 -3.96 0.84 -4.39
N ALA A 151 -4.68 1.95 -4.15
CA ALA A 151 -4.95 2.96 -5.17
C ALA A 151 -3.66 3.61 -5.66
N ALA A 152 -2.73 3.93 -4.74
CA ALA A 152 -1.43 4.47 -5.10
C ALA A 152 -0.58 3.48 -5.92
N ILE A 153 -0.59 2.18 -5.58
CA ILE A 153 0.10 1.11 -6.34
C ILE A 153 -0.46 1.01 -7.76
N ARG A 154 -1.77 0.90 -7.92
CA ARG A 154 -2.41 0.81 -9.24
C ARG A 154 -2.13 2.06 -10.08
N ARG A 155 -2.23 3.23 -9.46
CA ARG A 155 -1.97 4.49 -10.16
C ARG A 155 -0.51 4.60 -10.58
N PHE A 156 0.44 4.22 -9.73
CA PHE A 156 1.86 4.12 -10.08
C PHE A 156 2.06 3.30 -11.36
N GLY A 157 1.50 2.09 -11.42
CA GLY A 157 1.65 1.21 -12.60
C GLY A 157 1.10 1.79 -13.90
N SER A 158 0.02 2.56 -13.83
CA SER A 158 -0.53 3.24 -15.01
C SER A 158 0.35 4.38 -15.56
N LEU A 159 1.25 4.91 -14.72
CA LEU A 159 2.11 6.04 -15.06
C LEU A 159 3.49 5.60 -15.52
N VAL A 160 4.02 4.51 -15.01
CA VAL A 160 5.42 4.13 -15.29
C VAL A 160 5.58 3.30 -16.56
N PRO A 161 6.74 3.41 -17.23
CA PRO A 161 7.13 2.40 -18.21
C PRO A 161 7.34 1.04 -17.52
N THR A 162 7.18 -0.03 -18.29
CA THR A 162 7.22 -1.43 -17.84
C THR A 162 8.47 -1.81 -17.04
N HIS A 163 9.66 -1.32 -17.39
CA HIS A 163 10.90 -1.63 -16.67
C HIS A 163 10.89 -1.15 -15.20
N ARG A 164 10.13 -0.10 -14.86
CA ARG A 164 9.98 0.40 -13.48
C ARG A 164 9.05 -0.46 -12.63
N LEU A 165 8.30 -1.39 -13.23
CA LEU A 165 7.44 -2.31 -12.47
C LEU A 165 8.25 -3.16 -11.49
N ALA A 166 9.56 -3.35 -11.72
CA ALA A 166 10.46 -4.02 -10.76
C ALA A 166 10.42 -3.41 -9.35
N GLU A 167 10.08 -2.12 -9.23
CA GLU A 167 9.92 -1.42 -7.95
C GLU A 167 8.76 -1.99 -7.11
N LEU A 168 7.79 -2.69 -7.72
CA LEU A 168 6.70 -3.37 -7.03
C LEU A 168 7.13 -4.64 -6.31
N ALA A 169 8.36 -5.13 -6.51
CA ALA A 169 8.88 -6.31 -5.83
C ALA A 169 8.82 -6.18 -4.29
N HIS A 170 8.92 -4.94 -3.79
CA HIS A 170 8.78 -4.63 -2.37
C HIS A 170 7.43 -5.09 -1.79
N PHE A 171 6.33 -4.86 -2.50
CA PHE A 171 4.99 -5.26 -2.06
C PHE A 171 4.72 -6.76 -2.18
N LEU A 172 5.70 -7.52 -2.68
CA LEU A 172 5.65 -8.98 -2.78
C LEU A 172 6.55 -9.65 -1.72
N GLU A 173 7.20 -8.89 -0.84
CA GLU A 173 8.06 -9.40 0.22
C GLU A 173 7.31 -10.27 1.25
N PRO A 174 7.99 -11.18 1.98
CA PRO A 174 7.33 -12.00 2.99
C PRO A 174 6.80 -11.10 4.11
N GLY A 175 5.55 -11.32 4.52
CA GLY A 175 4.91 -10.53 5.58
C GLY A 175 4.04 -9.38 5.06
N MET A 176 4.09 -9.09 3.75
CA MET A 176 3.11 -8.23 3.11
C MET A 176 1.71 -8.84 3.21
N GLU A 177 0.70 -7.97 3.34
CA GLU A 177 -0.69 -8.39 3.39
C GLU A 177 -1.18 -8.85 2.00
N ALA A 178 -2.17 -9.75 1.99
CA ALA A 178 -2.61 -10.40 0.76
C ALA A 178 -3.15 -9.39 -0.25
N GLU A 179 -3.93 -8.43 0.20
CA GLU A 179 -4.58 -7.41 -0.61
C GLU A 179 -3.56 -6.44 -1.23
N THR A 180 -2.49 -6.10 -0.50
CA THR A 180 -1.36 -5.30 -1.03
C THR A 180 -0.61 -6.08 -2.10
N MET A 181 -0.35 -7.37 -1.87
CA MET A 181 0.22 -8.25 -2.90
C MET A 181 -0.69 -8.33 -4.13
N GLN A 182 -2.00 -8.49 -3.95
CA GLN A 182 -2.97 -8.51 -5.06
C GLN A 182 -2.92 -7.22 -5.87
N ALA A 183 -2.92 -6.06 -5.23
CA ALA A 183 -2.84 -4.77 -5.92
C ALA A 183 -1.56 -4.67 -6.77
N ALA A 184 -0.42 -5.14 -6.26
CA ALA A 184 0.84 -5.17 -7.01
C ALA A 184 0.78 -6.16 -8.19
N LEU A 185 0.24 -7.37 -7.98
CA LEU A 185 0.15 -8.41 -9.01
C LEU A 185 -0.80 -8.04 -10.15
N GLN A 186 -1.96 -7.48 -9.83
CA GLN A 186 -2.90 -6.95 -10.82
C GLN A 186 -2.27 -5.84 -11.64
N THR A 187 -1.51 -4.95 -10.98
CA THR A 187 -0.76 -3.89 -11.66
C THR A 187 0.27 -4.45 -12.65
N ILE A 188 0.99 -5.50 -12.25
CA ILE A 188 1.96 -6.20 -13.11
C ILE A 188 1.23 -6.87 -14.29
N TRP A 189 0.15 -7.61 -14.03
CA TRP A 189 -0.63 -8.29 -15.07
C TRP A 189 -1.19 -7.30 -16.10
N HIS A 190 -1.87 -6.25 -15.65
CA HIS A 190 -2.48 -5.27 -16.57
C HIS A 190 -1.45 -4.52 -17.41
N ALA A 191 -0.28 -4.20 -16.86
CA ALA A 191 0.77 -3.55 -17.62
C ALA A 191 1.41 -4.49 -18.66
N LEU A 192 1.79 -5.71 -18.24
CA LEU A 192 2.54 -6.64 -19.08
C LEU A 192 1.69 -7.43 -20.07
N SER A 193 0.39 -7.54 -19.83
CA SER A 193 -0.55 -8.11 -20.80
C SER A 193 -0.80 -7.19 -22.00
N VAL A 194 -0.41 -5.92 -21.91
CA VAL A 194 -0.49 -4.93 -22.99
C VAL A 194 0.87 -4.72 -23.67
N ASP A 195 1.93 -4.58 -22.88
CA ASP A 195 3.28 -4.29 -23.37
C ASP A 195 4.30 -5.22 -22.72
N GLN A 196 4.92 -6.09 -23.52
CA GLN A 196 5.83 -7.11 -23.00
C GLN A 196 7.24 -6.54 -22.85
N ASP A 197 7.73 -6.52 -21.62
CA ASP A 197 9.11 -6.12 -21.33
C ASP A 197 9.90 -7.24 -20.65
N PHE A 198 11.05 -7.55 -21.24
CA PHE A 198 11.96 -8.58 -20.78
C PHE A 198 13.05 -7.93 -19.91
N GLY A 199 12.74 -7.68 -18.65
CA GLY A 199 13.70 -7.11 -17.69
C GLY A 199 13.34 -7.31 -16.23
N LEU A 200 12.25 -8.04 -15.96
CA LEU A 200 11.60 -8.12 -14.65
C LEU A 200 11.92 -9.43 -13.91
N ALA A 201 13.16 -9.90 -14.03
CA ALA A 201 13.60 -11.16 -13.45
C ALA A 201 13.34 -11.26 -11.94
N ILE A 202 13.50 -10.15 -11.21
CA ILE A 202 13.20 -10.09 -9.77
C ILE A 202 11.73 -10.41 -9.47
N LEU A 203 10.80 -9.86 -10.26
CA LEU A 203 9.37 -10.15 -10.13
C LEU A 203 9.05 -11.58 -10.53
N ALA A 204 9.67 -12.10 -11.61
CA ALA A 204 9.46 -13.48 -12.06
C ALA A 204 9.88 -14.49 -10.97
N VAL A 205 11.07 -14.29 -10.38
CA VAL A 205 11.55 -15.11 -9.26
C VAL A 205 10.62 -15.00 -8.07
N ARG A 206 10.19 -13.77 -7.73
CA ARG A 206 9.38 -13.53 -6.54
C ARG A 206 7.98 -14.13 -6.66
N THR A 207 7.30 -13.92 -7.78
CA THR A 207 6.00 -14.52 -8.07
C THR A 207 6.06 -16.04 -8.06
N ARG A 208 7.13 -16.65 -8.62
CA ARG A 208 7.35 -18.10 -8.56
C ARG A 208 7.52 -18.61 -7.12
N GLN A 209 8.30 -17.92 -6.29
CA GLN A 209 8.47 -18.27 -4.88
C GLN A 209 7.13 -18.25 -4.13
N LEU A 210 6.32 -17.21 -4.35
CA LEU A 210 5.00 -17.08 -3.74
C LEU A 210 4.04 -18.17 -4.25
N LEU A 211 4.04 -18.48 -5.55
CA LEU A 211 3.25 -19.60 -6.09
C LEU A 211 3.64 -20.93 -5.47
N ASN A 212 4.94 -21.22 -5.33
CA ASN A 212 5.39 -22.46 -4.71
C ASN A 212 4.91 -22.60 -3.26
N LYS A 213 4.79 -21.47 -2.54
CA LYS A 213 4.31 -21.39 -1.17
C LYS A 213 2.78 -21.48 -1.07
N TYR A 214 2.06 -20.79 -1.95
CA TYR A 214 0.61 -20.57 -1.83
C TYR A 214 -0.24 -21.48 -2.69
N LEU A 215 0.34 -22.23 -3.61
CA LEU A 215 -0.40 -23.23 -4.38
C LEU A 215 -0.58 -24.52 -3.57
N ASP A 216 -1.26 -24.39 -2.44
CA ASP A 216 -1.43 -25.38 -1.39
C ASP A 216 -2.90 -25.44 -0.94
N VAL A 217 -3.42 -26.64 -0.69
CA VAL A 217 -4.84 -26.85 -0.36
C VAL A 217 -5.24 -26.11 0.91
N ASP A 218 -4.38 -26.10 1.93
CA ASP A 218 -4.68 -25.49 3.22
C ASP A 218 -4.70 -23.96 3.10
N TRP A 219 -3.83 -23.40 2.26
CA TRP A 219 -3.88 -21.96 1.93
C TRP A 219 -5.18 -21.59 1.22
N LEU A 220 -5.61 -22.38 0.24
CA LEU A 220 -6.75 -22.10 -0.63
C LEU A 220 -8.12 -22.27 0.06
N CYS A 221 -8.17 -22.46 1.37
CA CYS A 221 -9.42 -22.55 2.11
C CYS A 221 -10.19 -21.22 2.20
N THR A 222 -9.53 -20.07 1.95
CA THR A 222 -10.17 -18.73 2.04
C THR A 222 -10.36 -18.06 0.67
N PRO A 223 -11.41 -17.25 0.47
CA PRO A 223 -11.60 -16.51 -0.78
C PRO A 223 -10.44 -15.59 -1.16
N VAL A 224 -9.84 -14.90 -0.17
CA VAL A 224 -8.69 -13.99 -0.40
C VAL A 224 -7.47 -14.77 -0.90
N ALA A 225 -7.17 -15.92 -0.29
CA ALA A 225 -6.08 -16.79 -0.72
C ALA A 225 -6.24 -17.29 -2.17
N ARG A 226 -7.49 -17.63 -2.55
CA ARG A 226 -7.82 -18.07 -3.91
C ARG A 226 -7.64 -16.96 -4.94
N ALA A 227 -8.11 -15.75 -4.60
CA ALA A 227 -7.96 -14.57 -5.45
C ALA A 227 -6.48 -14.21 -5.63
N LEU A 228 -5.71 -14.15 -4.54
CA LEU A 228 -4.27 -13.90 -4.60
C LEU A 228 -3.53 -14.94 -5.44
N THR A 229 -3.86 -16.22 -5.28
CA THR A 229 -3.23 -17.30 -6.07
C THR A 229 -3.54 -17.15 -7.56
N THR A 230 -4.74 -16.66 -7.89
CA THR A 230 -5.13 -16.36 -9.28
C THR A 230 -4.32 -15.20 -9.85
N ASP A 231 -4.21 -14.10 -9.10
CA ASP A 231 -3.38 -12.94 -9.49
C ASP A 231 -1.91 -13.33 -9.65
N LEU A 232 -1.39 -14.22 -8.78
CA LEU A 232 -0.05 -14.78 -8.86
C LEU A 232 0.16 -15.59 -10.14
N LEU A 233 -0.79 -16.45 -10.51
CA LEU A 233 -0.73 -17.25 -11.73
C LEU A 233 -0.71 -16.34 -12.97
N LEU A 234 -1.59 -15.34 -13.03
CA LEU A 234 -1.65 -14.38 -14.14
C LEU A 234 -0.33 -13.60 -14.27
N ALA A 235 0.12 -12.96 -13.18
CA ALA A 235 1.35 -12.18 -13.18
C ALA A 235 2.58 -13.03 -13.53
N HIS A 236 2.70 -14.23 -12.95
CA HIS A 236 3.81 -15.12 -13.26
C HIS A 236 3.83 -15.53 -14.74
N SER A 237 2.67 -15.72 -15.36
CA SER A 237 2.57 -16.18 -16.76
C SER A 237 3.16 -15.18 -17.76
N VAL A 238 2.94 -13.88 -17.53
CA VAL A 238 3.49 -12.80 -18.37
C VAL A 238 4.95 -12.47 -18.01
N LEU A 239 5.36 -12.70 -16.77
CA LEU A 239 6.74 -12.51 -16.31
C LEU A 239 7.69 -13.64 -16.72
N THR A 240 7.17 -14.86 -16.91
CA THR A 240 8.01 -16.03 -17.23
C THR A 240 8.63 -15.89 -18.61
N PRO A 241 9.96 -16.00 -18.75
CA PRO A 241 10.63 -15.94 -20.05
C PRO A 241 10.15 -17.05 -20.98
N SER A 242 10.17 -16.82 -22.30
CA SER A 242 9.80 -17.83 -23.30
C SER A 242 10.65 -19.11 -23.23
N GLY A 243 11.85 -19.03 -22.62
CA GLY A 243 12.71 -20.21 -22.39
C GLY A 243 12.25 -21.15 -21.28
N ASP A 244 11.29 -20.76 -20.42
CA ASP A 244 10.80 -21.57 -19.29
C ASP A 244 9.31 -21.96 -19.44
N GLU A 245 8.88 -22.30 -20.65
CA GLU A 245 7.51 -22.80 -20.91
C GLU A 245 7.21 -24.11 -20.17
N ALA A 246 8.22 -24.97 -19.98
CA ALA A 246 8.06 -26.20 -19.22
C ALA A 246 7.76 -25.94 -17.74
N GLY A 247 8.46 -24.97 -17.13
CA GLY A 247 8.17 -24.53 -15.76
C GLY A 247 6.78 -23.91 -15.64
N LEU A 248 6.38 -23.07 -16.60
CA LEU A 248 5.03 -22.51 -16.63
C LEU A 248 3.95 -23.59 -16.71
N ARG A 249 4.11 -24.57 -17.62
CA ARG A 249 3.18 -25.70 -17.76
C ARG A 249 3.08 -26.51 -16.48
N ALA A 250 4.19 -26.80 -15.81
CA ALA A 250 4.17 -27.53 -14.54
C ALA A 250 3.35 -26.82 -13.45
N ILE A 251 3.43 -25.49 -13.38
CA ILE A 251 2.64 -24.68 -12.46
C ILE A 251 1.15 -24.75 -12.80
N TYR A 252 0.78 -24.61 -14.07
CA TYR A 252 -0.61 -24.72 -14.51
C TYR A 252 -1.20 -26.11 -14.25
N ASN A 253 -0.45 -27.18 -14.51
CA ASN A 253 -0.88 -28.55 -14.20
C ASN A 253 -1.14 -28.73 -12.70
N ARG A 254 -0.28 -28.16 -11.84
CA ARG A 254 -0.49 -28.18 -10.39
C ARG A 254 -1.72 -27.37 -9.98
N ALA A 255 -1.95 -26.21 -10.61
CA ALA A 255 -3.14 -25.39 -10.38
C ALA A 255 -4.44 -26.09 -10.80
N GLN A 256 -4.42 -26.79 -11.93
CA GLN A 256 -5.54 -27.59 -12.43
C GLN A 256 -5.87 -28.77 -11.50
N GLY A 257 -4.85 -29.42 -10.92
CA GLY A 257 -5.06 -30.42 -9.87
C GLY A 257 -5.75 -29.87 -8.61
N LEU A 258 -5.85 -28.54 -8.49
CA LEU A 258 -6.53 -27.81 -7.42
C LEU A 258 -7.71 -26.97 -7.94
N ALA A 259 -8.26 -27.30 -9.11
CA ALA A 259 -9.25 -26.46 -9.80
C ALA A 259 -10.51 -26.16 -8.97
N ASP A 260 -10.94 -27.08 -8.10
CA ASP A 260 -12.08 -26.84 -7.20
C ASP A 260 -11.82 -25.73 -6.17
N ALA A 261 -10.54 -25.43 -5.93
CA ALA A 261 -10.09 -24.41 -4.99
C ALA A 261 -9.62 -23.13 -5.69
N ILE A 262 -9.08 -23.18 -6.91
CA ILE A 262 -8.59 -22.01 -7.64
C ILE A 262 -9.62 -21.57 -8.70
N PRO A 263 -10.07 -20.30 -8.73
CA PRO A 263 -11.03 -19.81 -9.70
C PRO A 263 -10.38 -19.60 -11.09
N LEU A 264 -9.99 -20.71 -11.75
CA LEU A 264 -9.34 -20.69 -13.06
C LEU A 264 -10.23 -20.07 -14.15
N ASP A 265 -11.55 -20.07 -13.98
CA ASP A 265 -12.47 -19.35 -14.87
C ASP A 265 -12.20 -17.85 -14.90
N LEU A 266 -11.88 -17.25 -13.75
CA LEU A 266 -11.54 -15.83 -13.68
C LEU A 266 -10.25 -15.55 -14.44
N ALA A 267 -9.22 -16.39 -14.22
CA ALA A 267 -7.97 -16.28 -14.97
C ALA A 267 -8.21 -16.41 -16.48
N ARG A 268 -9.04 -17.37 -16.92
CA ARG A 268 -9.41 -17.56 -18.32
C ARG A 268 -10.08 -16.33 -18.91
N ALA A 269 -11.02 -15.71 -18.19
CA ALA A 269 -11.71 -14.50 -18.65
C ALA A 269 -10.72 -13.34 -18.85
N GLU A 270 -9.85 -13.09 -17.87
CA GLU A 270 -8.79 -12.07 -17.93
C GLU A 270 -7.83 -12.30 -19.10
N ILE A 271 -7.36 -13.53 -19.29
CA ILE A 271 -6.48 -13.89 -20.41
C ILE A 271 -7.19 -13.66 -21.75
N ALA A 272 -8.47 -14.04 -21.86
CA ALA A 272 -9.24 -13.89 -23.09
C ALA A 272 -9.45 -12.42 -23.45
N GLU A 273 -9.75 -11.57 -22.46
CA GLU A 273 -9.87 -10.12 -22.65
C GLU A 273 -8.55 -9.51 -23.13
N ALA A 274 -7.46 -9.78 -22.41
CA ALA A 274 -6.12 -9.32 -22.78
C ALA A 274 -5.71 -9.79 -24.18
N LEU A 275 -5.98 -11.05 -24.53
CA LEU A 275 -5.67 -11.62 -25.84
C LEU A 275 -6.48 -10.94 -26.95
N SER A 276 -7.76 -10.68 -26.71
CA SER A 276 -8.64 -9.96 -27.64
C SER A 276 -8.09 -8.56 -27.94
N TYR A 277 -7.75 -7.82 -26.88
CA TYR A 277 -7.14 -6.50 -27.00
C TYR A 277 -5.78 -6.53 -27.73
N ALA A 278 -4.91 -7.48 -27.37
CA ALA A 278 -3.60 -7.63 -27.98
C ALA A 278 -3.70 -7.92 -29.48
N ARG A 279 -4.65 -8.76 -29.90
CA ARG A 279 -4.92 -9.06 -31.31
C ARG A 279 -5.46 -7.85 -32.07
N ALA A 280 -6.46 -7.16 -31.50
CA ALA A 280 -7.07 -5.98 -32.12
C ALA A 280 -6.03 -4.86 -32.37
N ASN A 281 -4.98 -4.80 -31.54
CA ASN A 281 -3.94 -3.79 -31.62
C ASN A 281 -2.59 -4.33 -32.13
N ALA A 282 -2.55 -5.54 -32.72
CA ALA A 282 -1.34 -6.18 -33.26
C ALA A 282 -0.14 -6.20 -32.29
N ARG A 283 -0.40 -6.41 -30.99
CA ARG A 283 0.62 -6.39 -29.94
C ARG A 283 1.43 -7.71 -29.93
N PRO A 284 2.76 -7.66 -29.79
CA PRO A 284 3.62 -8.86 -29.76
C PRO A 284 3.24 -9.89 -28.68
N ILE A 285 2.72 -9.41 -27.55
CA ILE A 285 2.28 -10.22 -26.41
C ILE A 285 1.13 -11.19 -26.76
N ALA A 286 0.41 -10.99 -27.88
CA ALA A 286 -0.71 -11.85 -28.28
C ALA A 286 -0.31 -13.33 -28.44
N ALA A 287 0.88 -13.63 -28.96
CA ALA A 287 1.37 -15.00 -29.09
C ALA A 287 1.56 -15.65 -27.71
N ARG A 288 2.09 -14.90 -26.75
CA ARG A 288 2.28 -15.36 -25.37
C ARG A 288 0.94 -15.59 -24.68
N LEU A 289 -0.01 -14.66 -24.80
CA LEU A 289 -1.36 -14.81 -24.24
C LEU A 289 -2.11 -15.99 -24.84
N GLN A 290 -1.91 -16.29 -26.14
CA GLN A 290 -2.48 -17.48 -26.77
C GLN A 290 -1.93 -18.78 -26.17
N LEU A 291 -0.62 -18.83 -25.86
CA LEU A 291 -0.03 -19.97 -25.16
C LEU A 291 -0.60 -20.12 -23.76
N ILE A 292 -0.68 -19.03 -22.99
CA ILE A 292 -1.23 -19.03 -21.63
C ILE A 292 -2.70 -19.46 -21.65
N ALA A 293 -3.49 -19.00 -22.62
CA ALA A 293 -4.88 -19.41 -22.81
C ALA A 293 -5.00 -20.93 -23.01
N GLY A 294 -4.09 -21.53 -23.79
CA GLY A 294 -4.03 -22.99 -23.96
C GLY A 294 -3.70 -23.73 -22.67
N LEU A 295 -2.77 -23.22 -21.85
CA LEU A 295 -2.43 -23.81 -20.55
C LEU A 295 -3.56 -23.69 -19.52
N ALA A 296 -4.40 -22.67 -19.63
CA ALA A 296 -5.53 -22.44 -18.72
C ALA A 296 -6.78 -23.29 -19.06
N GLN A 297 -6.77 -24.00 -20.20
CA GLN A 297 -7.82 -24.96 -20.53
C GLN A 297 -7.62 -26.24 -19.71
N VAL A 298 -8.70 -26.72 -19.09
CA VAL A 298 -8.72 -28.02 -18.44
C VAL A 298 -8.94 -29.04 -19.54
N ASP A 299 -8.02 -30.00 -19.70
CA ASP A 299 -8.31 -31.22 -20.45
C ASP A 299 -9.45 -31.94 -19.69
N ALA A 300 -10.66 -31.87 -20.25
CA ALA A 300 -11.87 -32.47 -19.68
C ALA A 300 -11.79 -34.00 -19.70
#